data_AF-A0A966YEK0-F1
#
_entry.id   AF-A0A966YEK0-F1
#
_cell.length_a   1.000
_cell.length_b   1.000
_cell.length_c   1.000
_cell.angle_alpha   90.00
_cell.angle_beta   90.00
_cell.angle_gamma   90.00
#
_symmetry.space_group_name_H-M   'P 1'
#
loop_
_entity.id
_entity.type
_entity.pdbx_description
1 polymer ?
#
loop_
_entity_poly.entity_id
_entity_poly.type
_entity_poly.pdbx_seq_one_letter_code
_entity_poly.pdbx_strand_id
1 'polypeptide(L)'
;VADVGLSAVLDLAADDRSTSEAILEVGGLAARLVLQGGGRIACVAGLLDGRFVVAAWPLSGGGDAAPPITENFLGCDRQLFPAGLPARWQQTVPIAEATQPAPMRIGLRAIAGAARGVISRLVVWRDVCWLAHGSQNRWDVPPEQFFVLGDCPAASRDSRQWGPLPARAILGQVIPPASTSKR
;
A
#
# COMPACT_ATOMS: atom_id res chain seq x y z
N VAL A 1 -9.40 8.57 -7.64
CA VAL A 1 -8.57 7.38 -7.92
C VAL A 1 -8.83 6.42 -6.77
N ALA A 2 -9.18 5.16 -7.03
CA ALA A 2 -9.35 4.20 -5.95
C ALA A 2 -7.97 3.73 -5.51
N ASP A 3 -7.63 3.93 -4.24
CA ASP A 3 -6.40 3.39 -3.67
C ASP A 3 -6.57 1.88 -3.56
N VAL A 4 -5.91 1.18 -4.47
CA VAL A 4 -5.98 -0.27 -4.66
C VAL A 4 -4.61 -0.77 -4.99
N GLY A 5 -4.37 -2.03 -4.71
CA GLY A 5 -3.16 -2.68 -5.13
C GLY A 5 -3.15 -4.17 -4.84
N LEU A 6 -1.97 -4.74 -5.00
CA LEU A 6 -1.70 -6.12 -4.72
C LEU A 6 -0.46 -6.25 -3.85
N SER A 7 -0.42 -7.33 -3.09
CA SER A 7 0.77 -7.83 -2.43
C SER A 7 0.95 -9.29 -2.80
N ALA A 8 2.19 -9.70 -3.04
CA ALA A 8 2.48 -11.06 -3.45
C ALA A 8 3.77 -11.56 -2.82
N VAL A 9 3.87 -12.88 -2.71
CA VAL A 9 5.12 -13.59 -2.41
C VAL A 9 5.51 -14.38 -3.64
N LEU A 10 6.75 -14.17 -4.09
CA LEU A 10 7.39 -14.84 -5.20
C LEU A 10 8.40 -15.84 -4.62
N ASP A 11 8.24 -17.11 -4.93
CA ASP A 11 9.24 -18.13 -4.60
C ASP A 11 10.02 -18.46 -5.87
N LEU A 12 11.31 -18.10 -5.88
CA LEU A 12 12.23 -18.29 -7.01
C LEU A 12 13.20 -19.44 -6.70
N ALA A 13 13.14 -20.50 -7.51
CA ALA A 13 14.13 -21.55 -7.56
C ALA A 13 15.08 -21.27 -8.73
N ALA A 14 16.22 -20.65 -8.43
CA ALA A 14 17.21 -20.21 -9.41
C ALA A 14 18.61 -20.14 -8.79
N ASP A 15 19.65 -20.30 -9.61
CA ASP A 15 21.04 -20.06 -9.19
C ASP A 15 21.37 -18.55 -9.13
N ASP A 16 22.50 -18.18 -8.53
CA ASP A 16 22.90 -16.77 -8.36
C ASP A 16 23.13 -16.02 -9.69
N ARG A 17 23.28 -16.75 -10.80
CA ARG A 17 23.47 -16.20 -12.15
C ARG A 17 22.15 -16.03 -12.90
N SER A 18 21.08 -16.64 -12.41
CA SER A 18 19.77 -16.56 -13.01
C SER A 18 19.13 -15.20 -12.71
N THR A 19 18.39 -14.72 -13.69
CA THR A 19 17.66 -13.46 -13.61
C THR A 19 16.21 -13.68 -14.03
N SER A 20 15.30 -13.21 -13.19
CA SER A 20 13.86 -13.20 -13.41
C SER A 20 13.33 -11.78 -13.44
N GLU A 21 12.17 -11.60 -14.03
CA GLU A 21 11.43 -10.35 -14.08
C GLU A 21 10.03 -10.57 -13.52
N ALA A 22 9.63 -9.70 -12.59
CA ALA A 22 8.25 -9.57 -12.16
C ALA A 22 7.66 -8.27 -12.69
N ILE A 23 6.50 -8.35 -13.34
CA ILE A 23 5.73 -7.20 -13.83
C ILE A 23 4.51 -7.05 -12.94
N LEU A 24 4.32 -5.88 -12.35
CA LEU A 24 3.19 -5.54 -11.51
C LEU A 24 2.44 -4.38 -12.14
N GLU A 25 1.16 -4.57 -12.46
CA GLU A 25 0.30 -3.55 -13.08
C GLU A 25 -0.88 -3.22 -12.16
N VAL A 26 -1.10 -1.93 -11.88
CA VAL A 26 -2.23 -1.41 -11.10
C VAL A 26 -2.68 -0.07 -11.68
N GLY A 27 -3.97 0.05 -12.00
CA GLY A 27 -4.57 1.33 -12.40
C GLY A 27 -3.98 1.94 -13.68
N GLY A 28 -3.55 1.10 -14.63
CA GLY A 28 -2.91 1.54 -15.88
C GLY A 28 -1.43 1.91 -15.74
N LEU A 29 -0.88 1.83 -14.53
CA LEU A 29 0.54 1.99 -14.26
C LEU A 29 1.17 0.63 -14.00
N ALA A 30 2.46 0.51 -14.29
CA ALA A 30 3.16 -0.73 -14.12
C ALA A 30 4.60 -0.52 -13.65
N ALA A 31 5.11 -1.50 -12.93
CA ALA A 31 6.51 -1.58 -12.55
C ALA A 31 7.11 -2.91 -12.96
N ARG A 32 8.39 -2.83 -13.30
CA ARG A 32 9.26 -3.95 -13.62
C ARG A 32 10.24 -4.15 -12.48
N LEU A 33 10.27 -5.35 -11.91
CA LEU A 33 11.27 -5.75 -10.91
C LEU A 33 12.22 -6.76 -11.53
N VAL A 34 13.53 -6.48 -11.49
CA VAL A 34 14.57 -7.40 -11.97
C VAL A 34 15.14 -8.15 -10.77
N LEU A 35 14.88 -9.45 -10.70
CA LEU A 35 15.19 -10.30 -9.57
C LEU A 35 16.38 -11.19 -9.93
N GLN A 36 17.48 -11.05 -9.22
CA GLN A 36 18.69 -11.86 -9.41
C GLN A 36 18.80 -12.93 -8.32
N GLY A 37 19.11 -14.15 -8.72
CA GLY A 37 19.23 -15.28 -7.81
C GLY A 37 17.90 -15.95 -7.47
N GLY A 38 17.98 -16.96 -6.60
CA GLY A 38 16.83 -17.61 -5.99
C GLY A 38 16.40 -16.95 -4.68
N GLY A 39 15.30 -17.45 -4.11
CA GLY A 39 14.82 -17.05 -2.78
C GLY A 39 13.34 -16.68 -2.76
N ARG A 40 12.87 -16.31 -1.56
CA ARG A 40 11.50 -15.83 -1.35
C ARG A 40 11.50 -14.32 -1.32
N ILE A 41 10.60 -13.70 -2.06
CA ILE A 41 10.56 -12.24 -2.24
C ILE A 41 9.13 -11.78 -2.00
N ALA A 42 8.95 -10.83 -1.09
CA ALA A 42 7.69 -10.11 -0.97
C ALA A 42 7.71 -8.91 -1.90
N CYS A 43 6.58 -8.61 -2.54
CA CYS A 43 6.39 -7.41 -3.32
C CYS A 43 5.00 -6.82 -3.11
N VAL A 44 4.91 -5.49 -3.16
CA VAL A 44 3.68 -4.72 -3.10
C VAL A 44 3.68 -3.71 -4.24
N ALA A 45 2.53 -3.55 -4.89
CA ALA A 45 2.30 -2.51 -5.89
C ALA A 45 0.88 -1.96 -5.71
N GLY A 46 0.71 -0.64 -5.81
CA GLY A 46 -0.61 -0.05 -5.73
C GLY A 46 -0.62 1.46 -5.93
N LEU A 47 -1.82 2.01 -5.96
CA LEU A 47 -2.08 3.44 -5.87
C LEU A 47 -2.35 3.77 -4.40
N LEU A 48 -1.60 4.72 -3.85
CA LEU A 48 -1.72 5.23 -2.49
C LEU A 48 -1.74 6.76 -2.56
N ASP A 49 -2.83 7.39 -2.12
CA ASP A 49 -3.04 8.84 -2.23
C ASP A 49 -2.84 9.35 -3.68
N GLY A 50 -3.25 8.55 -4.67
CA GLY A 50 -3.06 8.86 -6.09
C GLY A 50 -1.61 8.74 -6.60
N ARG A 51 -0.66 8.27 -5.78
CA ARG A 51 0.72 7.98 -6.18
C ARG A 51 0.89 6.48 -6.40
N PHE A 52 1.55 6.12 -7.49
CA PHE A 52 1.92 4.73 -7.73
C PHE A 52 3.15 4.37 -6.90
N VAL A 53 2.98 3.36 -6.04
CA VAL A 53 4.01 2.88 -5.13
C VAL A 53 4.30 1.42 -5.44
N VAL A 54 5.58 1.08 -5.50
CA VAL A 54 6.04 -0.30 -5.67
C VAL A 54 7.22 -0.52 -4.75
N ALA A 55 7.20 -1.62 -4.02
CA ALA A 55 8.31 -2.05 -3.18
C ALA A 55 8.45 -3.58 -3.23
N ALA A 56 9.66 -4.05 -3.04
CA ALA A 56 9.95 -5.47 -2.89
C ALA A 56 11.07 -5.70 -1.88
N TRP A 57 11.14 -6.86 -1.27
CA TRP A 57 12.22 -7.21 -0.36
C TRP A 57 12.35 -8.73 -0.23
N PRO A 58 13.56 -9.24 0.04
CA PRO A 58 13.72 -10.66 0.35
C PRO A 58 12.99 -10.99 1.66
N LEU A 59 12.29 -12.11 1.67
CA LEU A 59 11.80 -12.75 2.88
C LEU A 59 12.88 -13.71 3.35
N SER A 60 13.37 -13.52 4.58
CA SER A 60 14.37 -14.39 5.15
C SER A 60 13.83 -15.84 5.22
N GLY A 61 14.52 -16.75 4.53
CA GLY A 61 14.43 -18.17 4.86
C GLY A 61 15.05 -18.36 6.25
N GLY A 62 14.43 -19.18 7.09
CA GLY A 62 14.84 -19.35 8.49
C GLY A 62 16.35 -19.57 8.67
N GLY A 63 16.91 -18.98 9.74
CA GLY A 63 18.31 -19.11 10.13
C GLY A 63 18.93 -17.76 10.49
N ASP A 64 19.20 -16.92 9.49
CA ASP A 64 19.98 -15.68 9.62
C ASP A 64 19.23 -14.44 9.10
N ALA A 65 17.95 -14.32 9.47
CA ALA A 65 17.20 -13.08 9.26
C ALA A 65 17.76 -12.00 10.18
N ALA A 66 18.19 -10.86 9.63
CA ALA A 66 18.34 -9.66 10.46
C ALA A 66 17.01 -9.44 11.22
N PRO A 67 17.05 -9.16 12.53
CA PRO A 67 15.84 -9.05 13.33
C PRO A 67 14.88 -8.05 12.69
N PRO A 68 13.57 -8.31 12.71
CA PRO A 68 12.59 -7.40 12.16
C PRO A 68 12.79 -6.01 12.78
N ILE A 69 13.01 -5.01 11.94
CA ILE A 69 13.09 -3.63 12.40
C ILE A 69 11.68 -3.25 12.82
N THR A 70 11.49 -2.90 14.09
CA THR A 70 10.20 -2.46 14.62
C THR A 70 10.29 -1.01 15.04
N GLU A 71 9.34 -0.20 14.61
CA GLU A 71 9.12 1.13 15.18
C GLU A 71 7.89 1.10 16.09
N ASN A 72 7.94 1.83 17.21
CA ASN A 72 6.76 2.05 18.01
C ASN A 72 5.93 3.15 17.35
N PHE A 73 4.81 2.78 16.75
CA PHE A 73 3.87 3.71 16.15
C PHE A 73 2.56 3.69 16.92
N LEU A 74 2.24 4.79 17.60
CA LEU A 74 1.03 4.94 18.43
C LEU A 74 0.89 3.85 19.52
N GLY A 75 2.01 3.40 20.11
CA GLY A 75 2.00 2.38 21.16
C GLY A 75 1.95 0.94 20.66
N CYS A 76 1.91 0.72 19.34
CA CYS A 76 2.00 -0.60 18.72
C CYS A 76 3.37 -0.79 18.07
N ASP A 77 3.97 -1.96 18.26
CA ASP A 77 5.18 -2.34 17.54
C ASP A 77 4.81 -2.69 16.10
N ARG A 78 5.25 -1.84 15.16
CA ARG A 78 5.02 -2.02 13.74
C ARG A 78 6.27 -2.55 13.08
N GLN A 79 6.16 -3.70 12.42
CA GLN A 79 7.23 -4.22 11.59
C GLN A 79 7.43 -3.31 10.37
N LEU A 80 8.61 -2.71 10.28
CA LEU A 80 9.05 -1.91 9.15
C LEU A 80 9.50 -2.81 8.00
N PHE A 81 9.48 -2.25 6.79
CA PHE A 81 10.15 -2.88 5.65
C PHE A 81 11.62 -3.10 6.00
N PRO A 82 12.18 -4.30 5.78
CA PRO A 82 13.59 -4.54 6.06
C PRO A 82 14.46 -3.57 5.26
N ALA A 83 15.55 -3.10 5.88
CA ALA A 83 16.46 -2.16 5.24
C ALA A 83 17.14 -2.79 4.01
N GLY A 84 17.22 -2.03 2.92
CA GLY A 84 17.96 -2.39 1.72
C GLY A 84 17.17 -3.24 0.72
N LEU A 85 16.41 -2.57 -0.16
CA LEU A 85 16.20 -3.10 -1.50
C LEU A 85 17.58 -3.27 -2.15
N PRO A 86 17.98 -4.45 -2.64
CA PRO A 86 19.20 -4.57 -3.41
C PRO A 86 19.17 -3.54 -4.53
N ALA A 87 20.16 -2.64 -4.61
CA ALA A 87 20.17 -1.55 -5.58
C ALA A 87 20.01 -2.06 -7.03
N ARG A 88 20.49 -3.29 -7.28
CA ARG A 88 20.38 -4.05 -8.52
C ARG A 88 18.96 -4.54 -8.88
N TRP A 89 17.99 -4.46 -7.96
CA TRP A 89 16.60 -4.86 -8.20
C TRP A 89 15.68 -3.71 -8.60
N GLN A 90 16.20 -2.48 -8.61
CA GLN A 90 15.41 -1.28 -8.82
C GLN A 90 15.56 -0.78 -10.26
N GLN A 91 14.56 -1.01 -11.10
CA GLN A 91 14.41 -0.29 -12.37
C GLN A 91 12.94 0.04 -12.64
N THR A 92 12.53 1.26 -12.33
CA THR A 92 11.20 1.76 -12.70
C THR A 92 11.20 2.17 -14.17
N VAL A 93 10.35 1.54 -14.98
CA VAL A 93 10.12 1.94 -16.38
C VAL A 93 8.69 2.45 -16.50
N PRO A 94 8.44 3.67 -17.01
CA PRO A 94 7.09 4.11 -17.32
C PRO A 94 6.51 3.20 -18.41
N ILE A 95 5.37 2.56 -18.16
CA ILE A 95 4.60 1.90 -19.22
C ILE A 95 3.66 2.93 -19.84
N ALA A 96 3.58 2.92 -21.17
CA ALA A 96 2.74 3.81 -21.97
C ALA A 96 1.29 3.82 -21.45
N GLU A 97 0.70 5.01 -21.40
CA GLU A 97 -0.65 5.26 -20.88
C GLU A 97 -1.68 4.26 -21.44
N ALA A 98 -2.22 3.41 -20.57
CA ALA A 98 -3.31 2.50 -20.94
C ALA A 98 -4.63 3.30 -21.06
N THR A 99 -5.28 3.21 -22.22
CA THR A 99 -6.51 3.97 -22.57
C THR A 99 -7.79 3.41 -21.91
N GLN A 100 -7.70 2.35 -21.11
CA GLN A 100 -8.83 1.71 -20.42
C GLN A 100 -8.42 1.34 -18.98
N PRO A 101 -9.37 1.14 -18.04
CA PRO A 101 -9.04 0.68 -16.70
C PRO A 101 -8.37 -0.70 -16.80
N ALA A 102 -7.05 -0.72 -16.70
CA ALA A 102 -6.29 -1.96 -16.77
C ALA A 102 -6.62 -2.82 -15.54
N PRO A 103 -6.91 -4.12 -15.72
CA PRO A 103 -7.02 -5.03 -14.60
C PRO A 103 -5.70 -5.05 -13.80
N MET A 104 -5.76 -5.34 -12.50
CA MET A 104 -4.53 -5.60 -11.74
C MET A 104 -3.88 -6.88 -12.25
N ARG A 105 -2.58 -6.83 -12.54
CA ARG A 105 -1.83 -7.98 -13.07
C ARG A 105 -0.53 -8.14 -12.31
N ILE A 106 -0.16 -9.41 -12.12
CA ILE A 106 1.18 -9.79 -11.73
C ILE A 106 1.64 -10.92 -12.65
N GLY A 107 2.82 -10.75 -13.24
CA GLY A 107 3.46 -11.73 -14.10
C GLY A 107 4.89 -11.99 -13.65
N LEU A 108 5.36 -13.22 -13.81
CA LEU A 108 6.71 -13.63 -13.48
C LEU A 108 7.31 -14.37 -14.68
N ARG A 109 8.51 -13.97 -15.09
CA ARG A 109 9.20 -14.52 -16.26
C ARG A 109 10.69 -14.67 -16.00
N ALA A 110 11.28 -15.81 -16.39
CA ALA A 110 12.73 -15.95 -16.46
C ALA A 110 13.28 -15.18 -17.67
N ILE A 111 14.34 -14.38 -17.48
CA ILE A 111 14.98 -13.60 -18.55
C ILE A 111 16.42 -14.05 -18.83
N ALA A 112 17.10 -14.67 -17.87
CA ALA A 112 18.40 -15.33 -18.06
C ALA A 112 18.56 -16.51 -17.10
N GLY A 113 19.18 -17.60 -17.55
CA GLY A 113 19.36 -18.82 -16.75
C GLY A 113 18.10 -19.67 -16.61
N ALA A 114 18.21 -20.76 -15.84
CA ALA A 114 17.11 -21.68 -15.56
C ALA A 114 16.39 -21.27 -14.26
N ALA A 115 15.59 -20.21 -14.32
CA ALA A 115 14.77 -19.80 -13.18
C ALA A 115 13.36 -20.42 -13.27
N ARG A 116 12.94 -21.10 -12.22
CA ARG A 116 11.53 -21.44 -11.98
C ARG A 116 11.00 -20.53 -10.89
N GLY A 117 9.84 -19.95 -11.12
CA GLY A 117 9.23 -19.03 -10.18
C GLY A 117 7.74 -19.28 -10.05
N VAL A 118 7.22 -19.16 -8.83
CA VAL A 118 5.79 -19.25 -8.55
C VAL A 118 5.35 -18.08 -7.68
N ILE A 119 4.11 -17.64 -7.88
CA ILE A 119 3.45 -16.69 -6.98
C ILE A 119 2.77 -17.54 -5.90
N SER A 120 3.39 -17.68 -4.74
CA SER A 120 2.89 -18.57 -3.67
C SER A 120 1.86 -17.93 -2.76
N ARG A 121 1.80 -16.60 -2.75
CA ARG A 121 0.75 -15.83 -2.08
C ARG A 121 0.39 -14.63 -2.92
N LEU A 122 -0.90 -14.34 -3.04
CA LEU A 122 -1.42 -13.15 -3.70
C LEU A 122 -2.59 -12.62 -2.86
N VAL A 123 -2.50 -11.36 -2.45
CA VAL A 123 -3.57 -10.66 -1.75
C VAL A 123 -3.81 -9.35 -2.49
N VAL A 124 -5.04 -9.15 -2.92
CA VAL A 124 -5.51 -7.86 -3.42
C VAL A 124 -5.96 -7.04 -2.22
N TRP A 125 -5.52 -5.80 -2.15
CA TRP A 125 -5.95 -4.86 -1.14
C TRP A 125 -6.61 -3.67 -1.81
N ARG A 126 -7.56 -3.10 -1.08
CA ARG A 126 -8.18 -1.82 -1.40
C ARG A 126 -8.09 -1.02 -0.12
N ASP A 127 -7.67 0.23 -0.25
CA ASP A 127 -7.85 1.14 0.86
C ASP A 127 -9.35 1.33 1.10
N VAL A 128 -9.80 0.80 2.24
CA VAL A 128 -11.20 0.86 2.66
C VAL A 128 -11.57 2.30 3.06
N CYS A 129 -10.59 3.19 3.18
CA CYS A 129 -10.75 4.56 3.63
C CYS A 129 -11.25 5.52 2.53
N TRP A 130 -11.30 5.06 1.27
CA TRP A 130 -11.88 5.76 0.12
C TRP A 130 -13.09 5.01 -0.47
N LEU A 131 -14.05 4.64 0.39
CA LEU A 131 -15.42 4.47 -0.09
C LEU A 131 -16.03 5.85 -0.26
N ALA A 132 -15.96 6.39 -1.47
CA ALA A 132 -17.05 7.23 -1.93
C ALA A 132 -18.32 6.35 -1.82
N HIS A 133 -19.20 6.67 -0.88
CA HIS A 133 -20.56 6.14 -0.95
C HIS A 133 -21.19 6.76 -2.19
N GLY A 134 -21.19 6.02 -3.30
CA GLY A 134 -21.64 6.49 -4.61
C GLY A 134 -20.62 7.40 -5.33
N SER A 135 -21.06 8.11 -6.37
CA SER A 135 -20.24 9.02 -7.17
C SER A 135 -20.05 10.41 -6.51
N GLN A 136 -20.34 10.52 -5.22
CA GLN A 136 -20.44 11.82 -4.54
C GLN A 136 -19.05 12.28 -4.07
N ASN A 137 -18.52 13.30 -4.74
CA ASN A 137 -17.26 13.97 -4.42
C ASN A 137 -17.45 15.40 -3.87
N ARG A 138 -18.71 15.80 -3.66
CA ARG A 138 -19.11 17.12 -3.17
C ARG A 138 -20.24 16.98 -2.16
N TRP A 139 -20.16 17.77 -1.09
CA TRP A 139 -21.20 17.91 -0.09
C TRP A 139 -21.66 19.37 -0.07
N ASP A 140 -22.93 19.60 -0.38
CA ASP A 140 -23.57 20.87 -0.08
C ASP A 140 -24.02 20.83 1.37
N VAL A 141 -23.34 21.59 2.23
CA VAL A 141 -23.64 21.65 3.66
C VAL A 141 -24.69 22.74 3.88
N PRO A 142 -25.92 22.39 4.31
CA PRO A 142 -26.96 23.39 4.54
C PRO A 142 -26.59 24.34 5.69
N PRO A 143 -27.22 25.53 5.75
CA PRO A 143 -27.16 26.37 6.94
C PRO A 143 -27.55 25.58 8.20
N GLU A 144 -26.94 25.92 9.34
CA GLU A 144 -27.16 25.25 10.63
C GLU A 144 -26.80 23.76 10.65
N GLN A 145 -25.93 23.32 9.73
CA GLN A 145 -25.35 21.98 9.75
C GLN A 145 -23.82 22.03 9.72
N PHE A 146 -23.22 20.96 10.25
CA PHE A 146 -21.78 20.77 10.34
C PHE A 146 -21.37 19.49 9.64
N PHE A 147 -20.35 19.59 8.80
CA PHE A 147 -19.68 18.43 8.24
C PHE A 147 -18.47 18.09 9.11
N VAL A 148 -18.53 16.97 9.83
CA VAL A 148 -17.48 16.60 10.79
C VAL A 148 -16.62 15.47 10.24
N LEU A 149 -15.33 15.53 10.58
CA LEU A 149 -14.32 14.55 10.20
C LEU A 149 -13.59 14.08 11.45
N GLY A 150 -13.30 12.79 11.51
CA GLY A 150 -12.40 12.26 12.53
C GLY A 150 -10.94 12.42 12.10
N ASP A 151 -10.06 12.69 13.07
CA ASP A 151 -8.63 12.93 12.87
C ASP A 151 -7.88 11.73 12.28
N CYS A 152 -8.42 10.52 12.44
CA CYS A 152 -7.93 9.31 11.77
C CYS A 152 -8.94 8.91 10.69
N PRO A 153 -8.78 9.39 9.44
CA PRO A 153 -9.69 9.08 8.35
C PRO A 153 -9.97 7.59 8.17
N ALA A 154 -8.99 6.75 8.50
CA ALA A 154 -9.03 5.30 8.34
C ALA A 154 -9.89 4.55 9.38
N ALA A 155 -10.00 5.09 10.60
CA ALA A 155 -10.80 4.51 11.66
C ALA A 155 -12.14 5.25 11.88
N SER A 156 -12.30 6.41 11.25
CA SER A 156 -13.44 7.30 11.49
C SER A 156 -14.68 6.90 10.70
N ARG A 157 -15.82 6.77 11.41
CA ARG A 157 -17.16 6.77 10.81
C ARG A 157 -17.80 8.13 11.01
N ASP A 158 -17.61 9.04 10.06
CA ASP A 158 -18.00 10.45 10.17
C ASP A 158 -18.93 10.91 9.04
N SER A 159 -19.08 12.23 8.83
CA SER A 159 -20.02 12.80 7.86
C SER A 159 -19.83 12.31 6.43
N ARG A 160 -18.69 11.72 6.09
CA ARG A 160 -18.48 11.05 4.80
C ARG A 160 -19.40 9.82 4.61
N GLN A 161 -19.86 9.19 5.69
CA GLN A 161 -20.72 8.01 5.66
C GLN A 161 -22.19 8.34 5.92
N TRP A 162 -22.47 9.32 6.78
CA TRP A 162 -23.82 9.61 7.26
C TRP A 162 -24.30 11.06 7.03
N GLY A 163 -23.51 11.88 6.33
CA GLY A 163 -23.86 13.25 5.95
C GLY A 163 -23.59 14.31 7.02
N PRO A 164 -23.94 15.57 6.80
CA PRO A 164 -23.78 16.63 7.81
C PRO A 164 -24.72 16.45 9.02
N LEU A 165 -24.31 16.93 10.20
CA LEU A 165 -25.12 16.95 11.42
C LEU A 165 -25.84 18.30 11.58
N PRO A 166 -27.08 18.34 12.10
CA PRO A 166 -27.69 19.59 12.52
C PRO A 166 -27.01 20.15 13.77
N ALA A 167 -26.94 21.49 13.90
CA ALA A 167 -26.32 22.18 15.03
C ALA A 167 -26.80 21.68 16.40
N ARG A 168 -28.10 21.36 16.51
CA ARG A 168 -28.73 20.81 17.73
C ARG A 168 -28.18 19.45 18.19
N ALA A 169 -27.48 18.72 17.33
CA ALA A 169 -26.86 17.44 17.67
C ALA A 169 -25.46 17.61 18.30
N ILE A 170 -24.89 18.83 18.26
CA ILE A 170 -23.60 19.12 18.87
C ILE A 170 -23.79 19.44 20.35
N LEU A 171 -23.26 18.59 21.22
CA LEU A 171 -23.39 18.73 22.68
C LEU A 171 -22.43 19.77 23.28
N GLY A 172 -21.29 20.02 22.63
CA GLY A 172 -20.29 20.97 23.13
C GLY A 172 -18.93 20.77 22.48
N GLN A 173 -17.96 21.61 22.89
CA GLN A 173 -16.57 21.53 22.47
C GLN A 173 -15.75 20.70 23.47
N VAL A 174 -14.93 19.78 22.95
CA VAL A 174 -13.94 19.07 23.78
C VAL A 174 -12.82 20.04 24.14
N ILE A 175 -12.60 20.24 25.43
CA ILE A 175 -11.49 21.06 25.95
C ILE A 175 -10.27 20.13 26.10
N PRO A 176 -9.15 20.39 25.40
CA PRO A 176 -7.94 19.59 25.57
C PRO A 176 -7.45 19.65 27.03
N PRO A 177 -6.89 18.57 27.58
CA PRO A 177 -6.22 18.66 28.88
C PRO A 177 -5.09 19.69 28.80
N ALA A 178 -4.95 20.52 29.84
CA ALA A 178 -3.90 21.53 29.90
C ALA A 178 -2.54 20.86 29.66
N SER A 179 -1.78 21.35 28.69
CA SER A 179 -0.45 20.84 28.41
C SER A 179 0.41 21.03 29.66
N THR A 180 0.77 19.93 30.32
CA THR A 180 1.83 19.95 31.31
C THR A 180 3.12 20.27 30.56
N SER A 181 3.55 21.53 30.61
CA SER A 181 4.90 21.88 30.20
C SER A 181 5.85 21.13 31.11
N LYS A 182 6.51 20.10 30.56
CA LYS A 182 7.68 19.52 31.20
C LYS A 182 8.77 20.58 31.13
N ARG A 183 9.06 21.22 32.27
CA ARG A 183 10.29 21.94 32.52
C ARG A 183 11.44 20.96 32.68
#